data_AF-A0AAW8BPQ6-F1
#
_entry.id   AF-A0AAW8BPQ6-F1
#
_cell.length_a   1.000
_cell.length_b   1.000
_cell.length_c   1.000
_cell.angle_alpha   90.00
_cell.angle_beta   90.00
_cell.angle_gamma   90.00
#
_symmetry.space_group_name_H-M   'P 1'
#
loop_
_entity.id
_entity.type
_entity.pdbx_description
1 polymer ?
#
loop_
_entity_poly.entity_id
_entity_poly.type
_entity_poly.pdbx_seq_one_letter_code
_entity_poly.pdbx_strand_id
1 'polypeptide(L)'
;MTIAPAPRWINPTCIEALHANNRVRTEHAALHTVVAARKALRVMRKWAGHPKTRKPAGMFGRYHRALTARVEHPDASLAEIAARLGLRKDQYSARLRRAIAYAQTLEANA
;
A
#
# COMPACT_ATOMS: atom_id res chain seq x y z
N MET A 1 30.52 23.47 -18.16
CA MET A 1 29.69 23.65 -16.94
C MET A 1 30.33 22.87 -15.82
N THR A 2 31.04 23.54 -14.92
CA THR A 2 31.70 22.94 -13.74
C THR A 2 30.67 22.77 -12.63
N ILE A 3 30.37 21.53 -12.25
CA ILE A 3 29.51 21.22 -11.11
C ILE A 3 30.30 21.60 -9.85
N ALA A 4 29.79 22.56 -9.08
CA ALA A 4 30.39 22.91 -7.79
C ALA A 4 30.37 21.69 -6.86
N PRO A 5 31.49 21.34 -6.19
CA PRO A 5 31.52 20.21 -5.28
C PRO A 5 30.57 20.45 -4.10
N ALA A 6 29.93 19.37 -3.63
CA ALA A 6 29.01 19.42 -2.51
C ALA A 6 29.66 20.05 -1.26
N PRO A 7 28.90 20.81 -0.44
CA PRO A 7 29.42 21.43 0.78
C PRO A 7 30.09 20.43 1.71
N ARG A 8 31.25 20.79 2.28
CA ARG A 8 32.12 19.93 3.11
C ARG A 8 31.48 19.28 4.34
N TRP A 9 30.30 19.72 4.78
CA TRP A 9 29.57 19.18 5.93
C TRP A 9 28.60 18.05 5.57
N ILE A 10 28.40 17.78 4.27
CA ILE A 10 27.62 16.65 3.79
C ILE A 10 28.57 15.49 3.52
N ASN A 11 28.54 14.47 4.39
CA ASN A 11 29.31 13.26 4.15
C ASN A 11 28.56 12.40 3.09
N PRO A 12 29.11 12.22 1.87
CA PRO A 12 28.43 11.48 0.80
C PRO A 12 28.12 10.03 1.19
N THR A 13 28.94 9.40 2.03
CA THR A 13 28.69 8.05 2.55
C THR A 13 27.45 7.98 3.46
N CYS A 14 27.14 9.06 4.20
CA CYS A 14 25.93 9.14 5.01
C CYS A 14 24.66 9.28 4.15
N ILE A 15 24.73 9.98 3.02
CA ILE A 15 23.60 10.07 2.08
C ILE A 15 23.33 8.72 1.42
N GLU A 16 24.39 8.04 0.95
CA GLU A 16 24.26 6.72 0.33
C GLU A 16 23.69 5.69 1.29
N ALA A 17 24.16 5.67 2.54
CA ALA A 17 23.62 4.82 3.60
C ALA A 17 22.14 5.13 3.89
N LEU A 18 21.75 6.41 3.94
CA LEU A 18 20.36 6.82 4.12
C LEU A 18 19.48 6.34 2.97
N HIS A 19 19.93 6.51 1.72
CA HIS A 19 19.20 6.02 0.54
C HIS A 19 19.06 4.50 0.54
N ALA A 20 20.11 3.76 0.92
CA ALA A 20 20.06 2.31 1.04
C ALA A 20 19.06 1.85 2.11
N ASN A 21 19.09 2.45 3.31
CA ASN A 21 18.15 2.16 4.38
C ASN A 21 16.69 2.46 3.98
N ASN A 22 16.47 3.56 3.25
CA ASN A 22 15.15 3.91 2.74
C ASN A 22 14.63 2.90 1.70
N ARG A 23 15.51 2.36 0.84
CA ARG A 23 15.16 1.29 -0.10
C ARG A 23 14.70 0.04 0.63
N VAL A 24 15.51 -0.46 1.57
CA VAL A 24 15.18 -1.65 2.37
C VAL A 24 13.86 -1.50 3.12
N ARG A 25 13.63 -0.34 3.77
CA ARG A 25 12.36 -0.06 4.46
C ARG A 25 11.17 -0.07 3.51
N THR A 26 11.35 0.46 2.31
CA THR A 26 10.28 0.55 1.30
C THR A 26 9.95 -0.83 0.74
N GLU A 27 10.95 -1.64 0.42
CA GLU A 27 10.80 -3.03 -0.03
C GLU A 27 10.10 -3.89 1.03
N HIS A 28 10.57 -3.80 2.27
CA HIS A 28 9.95 -4.53 3.37
C HIS A 28 8.48 -4.11 3.57
N ALA A 29 8.19 -2.80 3.55
CA ALA A 29 6.80 -2.32 3.62
C ALA A 29 5.95 -2.80 2.43
N ALA A 30 6.51 -2.86 1.22
CA ALA A 30 5.83 -3.39 0.05
C ALA A 30 5.48 -4.88 0.22
N LEU A 31 6.42 -5.71 0.68
CA LEU A 31 6.18 -7.13 0.93
C LEU A 31 5.08 -7.35 1.98
N HIS A 32 5.17 -6.66 3.12
CA HIS A 32 4.17 -6.75 4.19
C HIS A 32 2.78 -6.33 3.71
N THR A 33 2.69 -5.25 2.94
CA THR A 33 1.41 -4.78 2.42
C THR A 33 0.81 -5.72 1.37
N VAL A 34 1.63 -6.39 0.54
CA VAL A 34 1.16 -7.42 -0.40
C VAL A 34 0.60 -8.63 0.35
N VAL A 35 1.30 -9.13 1.36
CA VAL A 35 0.85 -10.27 2.18
C VAL A 35 -0.46 -9.91 2.90
N ALA A 36 -0.53 -8.75 3.54
CA ALA A 36 -1.74 -8.27 4.19
C ALA A 36 -2.90 -8.10 3.20
N ALA A 37 -2.63 -7.61 1.98
CA ALA A 37 -3.65 -7.46 0.95
C ALA A 37 -4.20 -8.80 0.47
N ARG A 38 -3.34 -9.82 0.27
CA ARG A 38 -3.76 -11.18 -0.07
C ARG A 38 -4.65 -11.78 1.01
N LYS A 39 -4.27 -11.63 2.29
CA LYS A 39 -5.10 -12.09 3.42
C LYS A 39 -6.44 -11.37 3.43
N ALA A 40 -6.44 -10.04 3.29
CA ALA A 40 -7.64 -9.23 3.30
C ALA A 40 -8.63 -9.61 2.18
N LEU A 41 -8.14 -9.86 0.96
CA LEU A 41 -8.98 -10.35 -0.14
C LEU A 41 -9.65 -11.69 0.18
N ARG A 42 -8.92 -12.62 0.80
CA ARG A 42 -9.48 -13.92 1.21
C ARG A 42 -10.63 -13.75 2.21
N VAL A 43 -10.43 -12.90 3.22
CA VAL A 43 -11.47 -12.61 4.21
C VAL A 43 -12.67 -11.92 3.55
N MET A 44 -12.44 -10.90 2.72
CA MET A 44 -13.53 -10.22 2.01
C MET A 44 -14.32 -11.16 1.11
N ARG A 45 -13.68 -12.14 0.46
CA ARG A 45 -14.36 -13.18 -0.33
C ARG A 45 -15.22 -14.10 0.53
N LYS A 46 -14.71 -14.54 1.69
CA LYS A 46 -15.47 -15.37 2.65
C LYS A 46 -16.76 -14.70 3.10
N TRP A 47 -16.73 -13.38 3.27
CA TRP A 47 -17.84 -12.59 3.79
C TRP A 47 -18.64 -11.83 2.71
N ALA A 48 -18.42 -12.16 1.43
CA ALA A 48 -19.14 -11.54 0.33
C ALA A 48 -20.64 -11.90 0.41
N GLY A 49 -21.51 -10.91 0.37
CA GLY A 49 -22.97 -11.10 0.46
C GLY A 49 -23.52 -11.31 1.87
N HIS A 50 -22.69 -11.32 2.91
CA HIS A 50 -23.16 -11.49 4.28
C HIS A 50 -23.88 -10.23 4.82
N PRO A 51 -24.99 -10.35 5.56
CA PRO A 51 -25.74 -9.18 6.07
C PRO A 51 -24.90 -8.21 6.92
N LYS A 52 -23.97 -8.75 7.73
CA LYS A 52 -23.04 -7.96 8.56
C LYS A 52 -21.97 -7.19 7.77
N THR A 53 -21.79 -7.46 6.47
CA THR A 53 -20.79 -6.78 5.62
C THR A 53 -21.38 -5.72 4.71
N ARG A 54 -22.67 -5.41 4.89
CA ARG A 54 -23.43 -4.40 4.12
C ARG A 54 -22.94 -2.99 4.44
N LYS A 55 -21.78 -2.62 3.90
CA LYS A 55 -21.32 -1.23 3.82
C LYS A 55 -22.16 -0.45 2.81
N PRO A 56 -22.15 0.90 2.85
CA PRO A 56 -22.78 1.72 1.82
C PRO A 56 -22.35 1.27 0.42
N ALA A 57 -23.28 1.38 -0.54
CA ALA A 57 -23.06 0.93 -1.91
C ALA A 57 -21.72 1.45 -2.48
N GLY A 58 -20.94 0.54 -3.07
CA GLY A 58 -19.64 0.85 -3.67
C GLY A 58 -18.45 1.01 -2.71
N MET A 59 -18.62 0.93 -1.38
CA MET A 59 -17.47 0.94 -0.47
C MET A 59 -16.68 -0.39 -0.53
N PHE A 60 -17.39 -1.52 -0.53
CA PHE A 60 -16.80 -2.85 -0.67
C PHE A 60 -15.99 -2.98 -1.97
N GLY A 61 -16.57 -2.54 -3.09
CA GLY A 61 -15.89 -2.55 -4.40
C GLY A 61 -14.64 -1.67 -4.42
N ARG A 62 -14.67 -0.49 -3.78
CA ARG A 62 -13.49 0.38 -3.67
C ARG A 62 -12.35 -0.25 -2.86
N TYR A 63 -12.67 -0.98 -1.79
CA TYR A 63 -11.68 -1.70 -0.99
C TYR A 63 -11.13 -2.93 -1.73
N HIS A 64 -12.01 -3.71 -2.33
CA HIS A 64 -11.61 -4.84 -3.16
C HIS A 64 -10.66 -4.40 -4.28
N ARG A 65 -11.02 -3.37 -5.05
CA ARG A 65 -10.19 -2.83 -6.14
C ARG A 65 -8.81 -2.37 -5.64
N ALA A 66 -8.73 -1.71 -4.49
CA ALA A 66 -7.45 -1.24 -3.94
C ALA A 66 -6.54 -2.41 -3.51
N LEU A 67 -7.11 -3.43 -2.88
CA LEU A 67 -6.40 -4.64 -2.47
C LEU A 67 -5.94 -5.46 -3.67
N THR A 68 -6.84 -5.69 -4.64
CA THR A 68 -6.53 -6.39 -5.90
C THR A 68 -5.36 -5.72 -6.62
N ALA A 69 -5.40 -4.40 -6.80
CA ALA A 69 -4.32 -3.68 -7.46
C ALA A 69 -2.97 -3.79 -6.73
N ARG A 70 -2.96 -3.91 -5.39
CA ARG A 70 -1.73 -4.16 -4.63
C ARG A 70 -1.17 -5.57 -4.87
N VAL A 71 -2.04 -6.55 -5.04
CA VAL A 71 -1.65 -7.96 -5.25
C VAL A 71 -1.21 -8.22 -6.69
N GLU A 72 -1.87 -7.61 -7.67
CA GLU A 72 -1.53 -7.72 -9.10
C GLU A 72 -0.23 -6.98 -9.45
N HIS A 73 0.11 -5.94 -8.69
CA HIS A 73 1.31 -5.14 -8.92
C HIS A 73 2.19 -5.09 -7.65
N PRO A 74 2.79 -6.22 -7.24
CA PRO A 74 3.54 -6.33 -5.99
C PRO A 74 4.83 -5.50 -5.99
N ASP A 75 5.39 -5.21 -7.17
CA ASP A 75 6.65 -4.46 -7.31
C ASP A 75 6.41 -2.97 -7.62
N ALA A 76 5.18 -2.61 -8.00
CA ALA A 76 4.86 -1.22 -8.28
C ALA A 76 4.82 -0.39 -6.99
N SER A 77 5.28 0.85 -7.07
CA SER A 77 5.14 1.82 -6.00
C SER A 77 3.68 2.19 -5.75
N LEU A 78 3.38 2.72 -4.56
CA LEU A 78 2.04 3.22 -4.22
C LEU A 78 1.57 4.32 -5.18
N ALA A 79 2.50 5.13 -5.71
CA ALA A 79 2.19 6.21 -6.65
C ALA A 79 1.79 5.65 -8.02
N GLU A 80 2.52 4.66 -8.54
CA GLU A 80 2.21 4.02 -9.82
C GLU A 80 0.87 3.26 -9.77
N ILE A 81 0.57 2.58 -8.67
CA ILE A 81 -0.75 1.96 -8.50
C ILE A 81 -1.84 3.01 -8.40
N ALA A 82 -1.62 4.08 -7.63
CA ALA A 82 -2.59 5.16 -7.52
C ALA A 82 -2.90 5.79 -8.89
N ALA A 83 -1.87 6.05 -9.69
CA ALA A 83 -2.00 6.57 -11.06
C ALA A 83 -2.85 5.64 -11.95
N ARG A 84 -2.59 4.33 -11.93
CA ARG A 84 -3.41 3.33 -12.65
C ARG A 84 -4.89 3.34 -12.24
N LEU A 85 -5.17 3.70 -10.99
CA LEU A 85 -6.53 3.77 -10.45
C LEU A 85 -7.19 5.15 -10.61
N GLY A 86 -6.48 6.15 -11.16
CA GLY A 86 -6.94 7.54 -11.26
C GLY A 86 -6.99 8.26 -9.92
N LEU A 87 -6.08 7.94 -8.99
CA LEU A 87 -6.05 8.46 -7.62
C LEU A 87 -4.72 9.16 -7.32
N ARG A 88 -4.74 10.03 -6.30
CA ARG A 88 -3.49 10.49 -5.67
C ARG A 88 -2.91 9.39 -4.78
N LYS A 89 -1.57 9.37 -4.64
CA LYS A 89 -0.84 8.41 -3.78
C LYS A 89 -1.44 8.32 -2.37
N ASP A 90 -1.72 9.46 -1.73
CA ASP A 90 -2.23 9.48 -0.35
C ASP A 90 -3.65 8.93 -0.24
N GLN A 91 -4.48 9.18 -1.26
CA GLN A 91 -5.83 8.61 -1.34
C GLN A 91 -5.78 7.09 -1.49
N TYR A 92 -4.87 6.58 -2.33
CA TYR A 92 -4.66 5.15 -2.48
C TYR A 92 -4.12 4.53 -1.18
N SER A 93 -3.10 5.12 -0.56
CA SER A 93 -2.51 4.64 0.70
C SER A 93 -3.56 4.60 1.84
N ALA A 94 -4.34 5.67 2.00
CA ALA A 94 -5.41 5.70 3.00
C ALA A 94 -6.49 4.65 2.72
N ARG A 95 -6.87 4.46 1.44
CA ARG A 95 -7.84 3.45 1.04
C ARG A 95 -7.33 2.03 1.29
N LEU A 96 -6.08 1.74 0.97
CA LEU A 96 -5.44 0.45 1.20
C LEU A 96 -5.41 0.11 2.70
N ARG A 97 -4.97 1.06 3.54
CA ARG A 97 -4.97 0.88 5.01
C ARG A 97 -6.36 0.59 5.56
N ARG A 98 -7.37 1.36 5.14
CA ARG A 98 -8.76 1.16 5.56
C ARG A 98 -9.33 -0.19 5.09
N ALA A 99 -8.96 -0.64 3.89
CA ALA A 99 -9.39 -1.93 3.36
C ALA A 99 -8.80 -3.10 4.17
N ILE A 100 -7.52 -3.03 4.53
CA ILE A 100 -6.86 -4.03 5.40
C ILE A 100 -7.52 -4.05 6.78
N ALA A 101 -7.68 -2.88 7.41
CA ALA A 101 -8.33 -2.77 8.72
C ALA A 101 -9.77 -3.32 8.69
N TYR A 102 -10.51 -3.02 7.63
CA TYR A 102 -11.86 -3.57 7.45
C TYR A 102 -11.84 -5.10 7.41
N ALA A 103 -10.93 -5.72 6.64
CA ALA A 103 -10.82 -7.17 6.62
C ALA A 103 -10.45 -7.75 8.00
N GLN A 104 -9.58 -7.10 8.78
CA GLN A 104 -9.28 -7.50 10.15
C GLN A 104 -10.52 -7.45 11.05
N THR A 105 -11.36 -6.42 10.92
CA THR A 105 -12.63 -6.36 11.66
C THR A 105 -13.59 -7.49 11.28
N LEU A 106 -13.62 -7.90 10.01
CA LEU A 106 -14.44 -9.04 9.58
C LEU A 106 -13.93 -10.37 10.13
N GLU A 107 -12.62 -10.55 10.20
CA GLU A 107 -12.00 -11.75 10.77
C GLU A 107 -12.22 -11.85 12.28
N ALA A 108 -12.17 -10.73 13.01
CA ALA A 108 -12.40 -10.72 14.46
C ALA A 108 -13.87 -10.95 14.86
N ASN A 109 -14.81 -10.71 13.95
CA ASN A 109 -16.25 -10.93 14.16
C ASN A 109 -16.73 -12.26 13.56
N ALA A 110 -15.81 -13.13 13.14
CA ALA A 110 -16.06 -14.49 12.65
C ALA A 110 -16.23 -15.47 13.80
#